data_AF-A0A9D5RYL9-F1
#
_entry.id   AF-A0A9D5RYL9-F1
#
_cell.length_a   1.000
_cell.length_b   1.000
_cell.length_c   1.000
_cell.angle_alpha   90.00
_cell.angle_beta   90.00
_cell.angle_gamma   90.00
#
_symmetry.space_group_name_H-M   'P 1'
#
loop_
_entity.id
_entity.type
_entity.pdbx_description
1 polymer ?
#
loop_
_entity_poly.entity_id
_entity_poly.type
_entity_poly.pdbx_seq_one_letter_code
_entity_poly.pdbx_strand_id
1 'polypeptide(L)'
;MNLKNLTEMQKKLIKFAIIGIAIVLFIFIIIWIVKLINGNKLSFDKIEDKMVSAAEAYYKQNPHLLPDDDVATKELDVDELINTGHMKELEKYTDDNVHCSGKIVVLKNGEYYTFVPRLNCGGDYTTKNLVKKITAKSNIVTTGDGLYEMNGEYVYRGEKLNNYVSFAGKTWRILKITKDNEIRLIQEDFFEQRDWDNRYNSDNKSSSGINDFEVSRIKDDLEEIYNGDTFSATDKAKIIPKQLCIGKRKDSDTNKDGSTECKTKTQEYLPLGLLQVNEYLVPSLDNGCTSLKTRQCTNYNYLYGYERSFWTLTADMDSTSNVYYIDYLPQSIEARTYSVIRLVLNVSGEVNYKKGNGTLESPYVID
;
A
#
# COMPACT_ATOMS: atom_id res chain seq x y z
N MET A 1 -63.64 -16.47 -19.56
CA MET A 1 -64.54 -15.87 -18.55
C MET A 1 -65.48 -14.91 -19.26
N ASN A 2 -66.79 -15.16 -19.24
CA ASN A 2 -67.77 -14.42 -20.04
C ASN A 2 -68.00 -13.03 -19.41
N LEU A 3 -67.46 -11.97 -20.02
CA LEU A 3 -67.44 -10.59 -19.50
C LEU A 3 -68.83 -9.93 -19.30
N LYS A 4 -69.90 -10.60 -19.71
CA LYS A 4 -71.28 -10.07 -19.69
C LYS A 4 -71.93 -10.00 -18.30
N ASN A 5 -71.42 -10.73 -17.28
CA ASN A 5 -72.03 -10.81 -15.94
C ASN A 5 -71.21 -10.15 -14.81
N LEU A 6 -70.35 -9.18 -15.12
CA LEU A 6 -69.55 -8.46 -14.12
C LEU A 6 -70.27 -7.19 -13.63
N THR A 7 -70.22 -6.92 -12.33
CA THR A 7 -70.74 -5.66 -11.77
C THR A 7 -69.92 -4.47 -12.26
N GLU A 8 -70.51 -3.27 -12.33
CA GLU A 8 -69.80 -2.06 -12.82
C GLU A 8 -68.51 -1.78 -12.03
N MET A 9 -68.48 -2.12 -10.75
CA MET A 9 -67.30 -2.00 -9.89
C MET A 9 -66.18 -3.00 -10.31
N GLN A 10 -66.55 -4.24 -10.66
CA GLN A 10 -65.60 -5.25 -11.16
C GLN A 10 -65.03 -4.88 -12.53
N LYS A 11 -65.84 -4.29 -13.43
CA LYS A 11 -65.35 -3.80 -14.73
C LYS A 11 -64.36 -2.64 -14.57
N LYS A 12 -64.60 -1.72 -13.63
CA LYS A 12 -63.65 -0.64 -13.29
C LYS A 12 -62.35 -1.20 -12.72
N LEU A 13 -62.42 -2.15 -11.79
CA LEU A 13 -61.23 -2.79 -11.22
C LEU A 13 -60.40 -3.53 -12.27
N ILE A 14 -61.03 -4.26 -13.20
CA ILE A 14 -60.33 -4.92 -14.31
C ILE A 14 -59.68 -3.90 -15.26
N LYS A 15 -60.35 -2.78 -15.57
CA LYS A 15 -59.75 -1.70 -16.37
C LYS A 15 -58.52 -1.10 -15.68
N PHE A 16 -58.58 -0.84 -14.38
CA PHE A 16 -57.43 -0.35 -13.62
C PHE A 16 -56.29 -1.38 -13.56
N ALA A 17 -56.60 -2.67 -13.42
CA ALA A 17 -55.59 -3.74 -13.46
C ALA A 17 -54.90 -3.84 -14.83
N ILE A 18 -55.65 -3.72 -15.94
CA ILE A 18 -55.09 -3.73 -17.30
C ILE A 18 -54.19 -2.52 -17.52
N ILE A 19 -54.62 -1.33 -17.07
CA ILE A 19 -53.80 -0.10 -17.16
C ILE A 19 -52.52 -0.25 -16.32
N GLY A 20 -52.62 -0.81 -15.10
CA GLY A 20 -51.47 -1.08 -14.25
C GLY A 20 -50.47 -2.03 -14.90
N ILE A 21 -50.94 -3.13 -15.49
CA ILE A 21 -50.09 -4.09 -16.22
C ILE A 21 -49.43 -3.43 -17.44
N ALA A 22 -50.17 -2.61 -18.19
CA ALA A 22 -49.63 -1.89 -19.34
C ALA A 22 -48.53 -0.88 -18.96
N ILE A 23 -48.70 -0.17 -17.84
CA ILE A 23 -47.68 0.74 -17.31
C ILE A 23 -46.43 -0.02 -16.90
N VAL A 24 -46.56 -1.15 -16.21
CA VAL A 24 -45.42 -1.99 -15.82
C VAL A 24 -44.66 -2.51 -17.04
N LEU A 25 -45.37 -3.01 -18.06
CA LEU A 25 -44.76 -3.46 -19.31
C LEU A 25 -44.06 -2.31 -20.06
N PHE A 26 -44.65 -1.12 -20.06
CA PHE A 26 -44.04 0.07 -20.65
C PHE A 26 -42.76 0.50 -19.92
N ILE A 27 -42.72 0.40 -18.59
CA ILE A 27 -41.51 0.65 -17.79
C ILE A 27 -40.41 -0.36 -18.14
N PHE A 28 -40.74 -1.65 -18.28
CA PHE A 28 -39.76 -2.66 -18.69
C PHE A 28 -39.23 -2.43 -20.11
N ILE A 29 -40.10 -2.00 -21.03
CA ILE A 29 -39.70 -1.61 -22.39
C ILE A 29 -38.80 -0.38 -22.35
N ILE A 30 -39.09 0.64 -21.53
CA ILE A 30 -38.22 1.80 -21.34
C ILE A 30 -36.87 1.39 -20.77
N ILE A 31 -36.81 0.52 -19.74
CA ILE A 31 -35.54 0.04 -19.18
C ILE A 31 -34.72 -0.73 -20.22
N TRP A 32 -35.39 -1.54 -21.05
CA TRP A 32 -34.75 -2.28 -22.14
C TRP A 32 -34.27 -1.35 -23.26
N ILE A 33 -35.07 -0.35 -23.63
CA ILE A 33 -34.71 0.69 -24.60
C ILE A 33 -33.57 1.57 -24.07
N VAL A 34 -33.56 1.94 -22.79
CA VAL A 34 -32.46 2.69 -22.17
C VAL A 34 -31.18 1.87 -22.19
N LYS A 35 -31.23 0.55 -21.97
CA LYS A 35 -30.08 -0.36 -22.16
C LYS A 35 -29.62 -0.50 -23.62
N LEU A 36 -30.50 -0.26 -24.58
CA LEU A 36 -30.20 -0.30 -26.02
C LEU A 36 -29.68 1.06 -26.55
N ILE A 37 -30.16 2.18 -26.00
CA ILE A 37 -29.81 3.55 -26.40
C ILE A 37 -28.55 4.01 -25.68
N ASN A 38 -28.41 3.74 -24.39
CA ASN A 38 -27.13 3.87 -23.70
C ASN A 38 -26.35 2.59 -23.96
N GLY A 39 -25.53 2.58 -25.02
CA GLY A 39 -24.59 1.49 -25.27
C GLY A 39 -23.78 1.14 -24.02
N ASN A 40 -23.08 0.01 -24.04
CA ASN A 40 -22.24 -0.52 -22.95
C ASN A 40 -21.05 0.40 -22.54
N LYS A 41 -21.16 1.71 -22.69
CA LYS A 41 -20.18 2.72 -22.32
C LYS A 41 -19.96 2.70 -20.81
N LEU A 42 -18.70 2.63 -20.42
CA LEU A 42 -18.27 2.49 -19.03
C LEU A 42 -17.38 3.66 -18.65
N SER A 43 -17.34 3.98 -17.36
CA SER A 43 -16.27 4.82 -16.82
C SER A 43 -14.93 4.09 -16.98
N PHE A 44 -13.84 4.84 -17.13
CA PHE A 44 -12.51 4.26 -17.29
C PHE A 44 -12.12 3.31 -16.14
N ASP A 45 -12.47 3.63 -14.89
CA ASP A 45 -12.29 2.72 -13.75
C ASP A 45 -12.98 1.36 -13.96
N LYS A 46 -14.19 1.35 -14.55
CA LYS A 46 -14.91 0.10 -14.83
C LYS A 46 -14.33 -0.66 -16.02
N ILE A 47 -13.62 0.02 -16.93
CA ILE A 47 -12.87 -0.63 -18.01
C ILE A 47 -11.63 -1.30 -17.42
N GLU A 48 -10.92 -0.62 -16.52
CA GLU A 48 -9.80 -1.19 -15.77
C GLU A 48 -10.23 -2.44 -14.96
N ASP A 49 -11.36 -2.38 -14.25
CA ASP A 49 -11.92 -3.54 -13.53
C ASP A 49 -12.19 -4.72 -14.48
N LYS A 50 -12.68 -4.44 -15.69
CA LYS A 50 -12.90 -5.47 -16.72
C LYS A 50 -11.60 -6.07 -17.24
N MET A 51 -10.57 -5.26 -17.44
CA MET A 51 -9.24 -5.73 -17.84
C MET A 51 -8.69 -6.70 -16.78
N VAL A 52 -8.83 -6.36 -15.50
CA VAL A 52 -8.43 -7.22 -14.39
C VAL A 52 -9.19 -8.55 -14.40
N SER A 53 -10.53 -8.51 -14.47
CA SER A 53 -11.34 -9.74 -14.52
C SER A 53 -11.02 -10.63 -15.72
N ALA A 54 -10.72 -10.04 -16.88
CA ALA A 54 -10.32 -10.76 -18.08
C ALA A 54 -8.95 -11.42 -17.92
N ALA A 55 -7.98 -10.72 -17.32
CA ALA A 55 -6.66 -11.26 -17.02
C ALA A 55 -6.73 -12.43 -16.02
N GLU A 56 -7.52 -12.30 -14.96
CA GLU A 56 -7.76 -13.39 -14.01
C GLU A 56 -8.34 -14.64 -14.70
N ALA A 57 -9.32 -14.46 -15.59
CA ALA A 57 -9.92 -15.56 -16.34
C ALA A 57 -8.92 -16.22 -17.32
N TYR A 58 -8.06 -15.43 -17.96
CA TYR A 58 -6.99 -15.90 -18.84
C TYR A 58 -5.96 -16.75 -18.10
N TYR A 59 -5.44 -16.25 -16.98
CA TYR A 59 -4.43 -16.98 -16.20
C TYR A 59 -5.00 -18.19 -15.46
N LYS A 60 -6.29 -18.19 -15.13
CA LYS A 60 -6.95 -19.40 -14.63
C LYS A 60 -6.90 -20.56 -15.61
N GLN A 61 -6.94 -20.28 -16.92
CA GLN A 61 -6.81 -21.28 -17.98
C GLN A 61 -5.35 -21.55 -18.37
N ASN A 62 -4.47 -20.58 -18.12
CA ASN A 62 -3.06 -20.62 -18.49
C ASN A 62 -2.13 -20.34 -17.29
N PRO A 63 -2.19 -21.13 -16.21
CA PRO A 63 -1.44 -20.84 -14.99
C PRO A 63 0.08 -20.86 -15.19
N HIS A 64 0.56 -21.68 -16.14
CA HIS A 64 1.97 -21.75 -16.54
C HIS A 64 2.52 -20.48 -17.22
N LEU A 65 1.66 -19.49 -17.52
CA LEU A 65 2.06 -18.20 -18.06
C LEU A 65 2.18 -17.12 -16.99
N LEU A 66 1.85 -17.41 -15.72
CA LEU A 66 2.14 -16.49 -14.61
C LEU A 66 3.65 -16.37 -14.41
N PRO A 67 4.14 -15.29 -13.78
CA PRO A 67 5.55 -15.19 -13.42
C PRO A 67 5.95 -16.30 -12.43
N ASP A 68 7.09 -16.94 -12.64
CA ASP A 68 7.56 -18.07 -11.83
C ASP A 68 8.50 -17.66 -10.68
N ASP A 69 9.29 -16.59 -10.86
CA ASP A 69 10.23 -16.11 -9.83
C ASP A 69 9.51 -15.57 -8.58
N ASP A 70 10.15 -15.72 -7.41
CA ASP A 70 9.68 -15.10 -6.17
C ASP A 70 9.94 -13.59 -6.24
N VAL A 71 8.90 -12.80 -5.95
CA VAL A 71 8.84 -11.33 -6.17
C VAL A 71 9.11 -10.97 -7.64
N ALA A 72 8.06 -10.96 -8.46
CA ALA A 72 8.19 -10.78 -9.90
C ALA A 72 7.08 -9.92 -10.51
N THR A 73 7.37 -9.35 -11.68
CA THR A 73 6.42 -8.58 -12.49
C THR A 73 6.35 -9.13 -13.90
N LYS A 74 5.15 -9.29 -14.44
CA LYS A 74 4.93 -9.66 -15.85
C LYS A 74 3.87 -8.79 -16.49
N GLU A 75 4.09 -8.37 -17.73
CA GLU A 75 3.10 -7.61 -18.48
C GLU A 75 2.28 -8.53 -19.39
N LEU A 76 0.98 -8.25 -19.47
CA LEU A 76 0.03 -8.87 -20.40
C LEU A 76 -0.67 -7.76 -21.18
N ASP A 77 -0.51 -7.77 -22.50
CA ASP A 77 -1.20 -6.82 -23.37
C ASP A 77 -2.71 -7.10 -23.39
N VAL A 78 -3.54 -6.04 -23.43
CA VAL A 78 -4.99 -6.19 -23.54
C VAL A 78 -5.41 -6.87 -24.85
N ASP A 79 -4.62 -6.72 -25.91
CA ASP A 79 -4.89 -7.34 -27.21
C ASP A 79 -4.85 -8.87 -27.11
N GLU A 80 -3.99 -9.43 -26.27
CA GLU A 80 -3.96 -10.88 -26.01
C GLU A 80 -5.28 -11.35 -25.38
N LEU A 81 -5.85 -10.57 -24.45
CA LEU A 81 -7.14 -10.88 -23.82
C LEU A 81 -8.31 -10.76 -24.81
N ILE A 82 -8.21 -9.84 -25.77
CA ILE A 82 -9.20 -9.67 -26.84
C ILE A 82 -9.13 -10.85 -27.82
N ASN A 83 -7.92 -11.18 -28.30
CA ASN A 83 -7.68 -12.25 -29.27
C ASN A 83 -8.07 -13.63 -28.73
N THR A 84 -7.86 -13.85 -27.44
CA THR A 84 -8.24 -15.10 -26.76
C THR A 84 -9.70 -15.12 -26.29
N GLY A 85 -10.47 -14.06 -26.58
CA GLY A 85 -11.91 -13.99 -26.32
C GLY A 85 -12.29 -13.76 -24.85
N HIS A 86 -11.34 -13.37 -24.00
CA HIS A 86 -11.60 -13.06 -22.59
C HIS A 86 -12.24 -11.68 -22.39
N MET A 87 -12.11 -10.77 -23.35
CA MET A 87 -12.81 -9.49 -23.37
C MET A 87 -13.11 -8.99 -24.79
N LYS A 88 -13.99 -7.99 -24.90
CA LYS A 88 -14.24 -7.27 -26.17
C LYS A 88 -13.20 -6.18 -26.36
N GLU A 89 -13.07 -5.71 -27.60
CA GLU A 89 -12.35 -4.49 -27.95
C GLU A 89 -12.71 -3.31 -27.03
N LEU A 90 -11.72 -2.50 -26.68
CA LEU A 90 -11.89 -1.39 -25.74
C LEU A 90 -12.89 -0.34 -26.25
N GLU A 91 -12.94 -0.13 -27.56
CA GLU A 91 -13.86 0.78 -28.27
C GLU A 91 -15.33 0.41 -28.04
N LYS A 92 -15.64 -0.83 -27.65
CA LYS A 92 -17.02 -1.22 -27.30
C LYS A 92 -17.47 -0.68 -25.93
N TYR A 93 -16.53 -0.18 -25.13
CA TYR A 93 -16.77 0.36 -23.79
C TYR A 93 -16.60 1.88 -23.71
N THR A 94 -16.10 2.52 -24.76
CA THR A 94 -15.83 3.97 -24.80
C THR A 94 -16.74 4.71 -25.76
N ASP A 95 -16.59 6.04 -25.83
CA ASP A 95 -17.20 6.83 -26.89
C ASP A 95 -16.52 6.57 -28.23
N ASP A 96 -17.26 6.73 -29.34
CA ASP A 96 -16.81 6.33 -30.69
C ASP A 96 -15.50 7.02 -31.15
N ASN A 97 -15.15 8.17 -30.56
CA ASN A 97 -13.95 8.93 -30.88
C ASN A 97 -12.78 8.68 -29.90
N VAL A 98 -12.98 7.82 -28.89
CA VAL A 98 -12.01 7.54 -27.84
C VAL A 98 -11.33 6.21 -28.12
N HIS A 99 -10.07 6.29 -28.56
CA HIS A 99 -9.22 5.14 -28.81
C HIS A 99 -8.36 4.86 -27.57
N CYS A 100 -8.45 3.63 -27.08
CA CYS A 100 -7.69 3.20 -25.90
C CYS A 100 -6.75 2.05 -26.24
N SER A 101 -5.62 2.03 -25.56
CA SER A 101 -4.71 0.88 -25.46
C SER A 101 -4.57 0.51 -23.99
N GLY A 102 -4.19 -0.72 -23.71
CA GLY A 102 -4.01 -1.13 -22.33
C GLY A 102 -3.11 -2.34 -22.14
N LYS A 103 -2.63 -2.48 -20.92
CA LYS A 103 -1.91 -3.66 -20.45
C LYS A 103 -2.24 -3.93 -19.00
N ILE A 104 -1.97 -5.14 -18.55
CA ILE A 104 -2.09 -5.56 -17.16
C ILE A 104 -0.68 -5.90 -16.67
N VAL A 105 -0.28 -5.31 -15.55
CA VAL A 105 0.95 -5.70 -14.84
C VAL A 105 0.56 -6.70 -13.76
N VAL A 106 1.02 -7.94 -13.90
CA VAL A 106 0.86 -9.00 -12.91
C VAL A 106 1.98 -8.86 -11.90
N LEU A 107 1.63 -8.62 -10.64
CA LEU A 107 2.58 -8.63 -9.52
C LEU A 107 2.47 -9.97 -8.81
N LYS A 108 3.62 -10.54 -8.48
CA LYS A 108 3.75 -11.76 -7.69
C LYS A 108 4.63 -11.52 -6.48
N ASN A 109 4.25 -12.09 -5.34
CA ASN A 109 5.06 -12.24 -4.15
C ASN A 109 4.75 -13.60 -3.51
N GLY A 110 5.71 -14.53 -3.52
CA GLY A 110 5.45 -15.93 -3.17
C GLY A 110 4.28 -16.53 -3.96
N GLU A 111 3.29 -17.06 -3.24
CA GLU A 111 2.07 -17.65 -3.80
C GLU A 111 1.01 -16.60 -4.19
N TYR A 112 1.22 -15.32 -3.85
CA TYR A 112 0.22 -14.27 -4.00
C TYR A 112 0.38 -13.51 -5.31
N TYR A 113 -0.76 -13.23 -5.96
CA TYR A 113 -0.82 -12.49 -7.22
C TYR A 113 -1.81 -11.33 -7.14
N THR A 114 -1.52 -10.25 -7.86
CA THR A 114 -2.49 -9.20 -8.15
C THR A 114 -2.28 -8.65 -9.56
N PHE A 115 -3.32 -8.00 -10.09
CA PHE A 115 -3.37 -7.51 -11.46
C PHE A 115 -3.58 -6.01 -11.44
N VAL A 116 -2.60 -5.27 -11.94
CA VAL A 116 -2.60 -3.81 -11.95
C VAL A 116 -2.87 -3.33 -13.38
N PRO A 117 -4.08 -2.83 -13.69
CA PRO A 117 -4.41 -2.40 -15.04
C PRO A 117 -3.71 -1.09 -15.39
N ARG A 118 -3.39 -0.91 -16.67
CA ARG A 118 -2.85 0.32 -17.24
C ARG A 118 -3.63 0.61 -18.52
N LEU A 119 -4.47 1.63 -18.49
CA LEU A 119 -5.30 2.07 -19.60
C LEU A 119 -4.82 3.44 -20.08
N ASN A 120 -4.69 3.61 -21.39
CA ASN A 120 -4.34 4.87 -22.03
C ASN A 120 -5.31 5.16 -23.17
N CYS A 121 -6.13 6.18 -22.98
CA CYS A 121 -7.14 6.68 -23.91
C CYS A 121 -6.78 8.07 -24.45
N GLY A 122 -5.49 8.38 -24.57
CA GLY A 122 -5.01 9.68 -25.04
C GLY A 122 -5.34 10.82 -24.08
N GLY A 123 -5.99 11.87 -24.60
CA GLY A 123 -6.32 13.07 -23.81
C GLY A 123 -7.43 12.86 -22.80
N ASP A 124 -8.27 11.83 -22.98
CA ASP A 124 -9.44 11.59 -22.13
C ASP A 124 -9.08 10.94 -20.81
N TYR A 125 -8.14 9.99 -20.83
CA TYR A 125 -7.75 9.25 -19.64
C TYR A 125 -6.40 8.55 -19.80
N THR A 126 -5.64 8.52 -18.72
CA THR A 126 -4.48 7.66 -18.58
C THR A 126 -4.36 7.24 -17.12
N THR A 127 -4.22 5.94 -16.87
CA THR A 127 -3.97 5.42 -15.53
C THR A 127 -2.69 6.03 -14.97
N LYS A 128 -2.78 6.56 -13.75
CA LYS A 128 -1.65 7.24 -13.10
C LYS A 128 -0.92 6.25 -12.21
N ASN A 129 0.40 6.14 -12.36
CA ASN A 129 1.26 5.43 -11.42
C ASN A 129 1.49 6.30 -10.17
N LEU A 130 1.42 5.72 -8.96
CA LEU A 130 1.59 6.49 -7.72
C LEU A 130 2.99 7.06 -7.55
N VAL A 131 4.03 6.27 -7.82
CA VAL A 131 5.42 6.73 -7.73
C VAL A 131 5.63 7.94 -8.63
N LYS A 132 5.22 7.87 -9.90
CA LYS A 132 5.31 9.01 -10.85
C LYS A 132 4.52 10.24 -10.37
N LYS A 133 3.38 10.04 -9.69
CA LYS A 133 2.57 11.13 -9.13
C LYS A 133 3.31 11.82 -7.96
N ILE A 134 3.98 11.05 -7.11
CA ILE A 134 4.74 11.55 -5.96
C ILE A 134 6.03 12.24 -6.42
N THR A 135 6.79 11.61 -7.30
CA THR A 135 8.12 12.08 -7.75
C THR A 135 8.06 13.07 -8.92
N ALA A 136 6.88 13.59 -9.23
CA ALA A 136 6.74 14.67 -10.20
C ALA A 136 7.58 15.89 -9.79
N LYS A 137 8.27 16.52 -10.74
CA LYS A 137 9.21 17.64 -10.49
C LYS A 137 8.60 18.77 -9.64
N SER A 138 7.30 19.03 -9.77
CA SER A 138 6.58 20.05 -9.01
C SER A 138 6.50 19.77 -7.51
N ASN A 139 6.71 18.53 -7.08
CA ASN A 139 6.60 18.11 -5.67
C ASN A 139 7.97 18.07 -4.98
N ILE A 140 9.07 18.16 -5.75
CA ILE A 140 10.43 18.08 -5.23
C ILE A 140 10.84 19.46 -4.72
N VAL A 141 11.30 19.52 -3.48
CA VAL A 141 11.78 20.75 -2.83
C VAL A 141 13.26 20.63 -2.48
N THR A 142 13.92 21.77 -2.35
CA THR A 142 15.33 21.86 -1.90
C THR A 142 15.46 22.54 -0.53
N THR A 143 14.37 23.11 0.00
CA THR A 143 14.31 23.82 1.27
C THR A 143 12.90 23.70 1.88
N GLY A 144 12.80 23.70 3.21
CA GLY A 144 11.52 23.62 3.92
C GLY A 144 10.92 22.22 3.91
N ASP A 145 9.67 22.11 4.35
CA ASP A 145 8.95 20.83 4.41
C ASP A 145 8.65 20.30 2.99
N GLY A 146 8.96 19.04 2.71
CA GLY A 146 8.57 18.40 1.46
C GLY A 146 9.37 17.14 1.10
N LEU A 147 9.30 16.79 -0.19
CA LEU A 147 10.00 15.64 -0.77
C LEU A 147 11.36 16.08 -1.35
N TYR A 148 12.43 15.43 -0.93
CA TYR A 148 13.79 15.74 -1.37
C TYR A 148 14.34 14.60 -2.24
N GLU A 149 15.02 14.92 -3.33
CA GLU A 149 15.83 13.95 -4.06
C GLU A 149 17.21 13.84 -3.41
N MET A 150 17.55 12.66 -2.90
CA MET A 150 18.78 12.42 -2.15
C MET A 150 19.34 11.04 -2.46
N ASN A 151 20.60 10.97 -2.92
CA ASN A 151 21.31 9.72 -3.19
C ASN A 151 20.55 8.75 -4.13
N GLY A 152 19.77 9.25 -5.08
CA GLY A 152 18.96 8.44 -6.01
C GLY A 152 17.65 7.92 -5.41
N GLU A 153 17.26 8.39 -4.22
CA GLU A 153 15.96 8.16 -3.58
C GLU A 153 15.18 9.46 -3.48
N TYR A 154 13.88 9.37 -3.19
CA TYR A 154 13.05 10.52 -2.85
C TYR A 154 12.56 10.41 -1.42
N VAL A 155 12.98 11.30 -0.53
CA VAL A 155 12.81 11.19 0.92
C VAL A 155 11.99 12.36 1.45
N TYR A 156 10.95 12.06 2.24
CA TYR A 156 10.15 13.08 2.91
C TYR A 156 10.91 13.66 4.11
N ARG A 157 10.95 14.99 4.23
CA ARG A 157 11.62 15.73 5.32
C ARG A 157 10.81 16.94 5.73
N GLY A 158 10.89 17.33 6.99
CA GLY A 158 10.08 18.39 7.59
C GLY A 158 9.02 17.87 8.55
N GLU A 159 8.12 18.76 8.94
CA GLU A 159 7.06 18.46 9.92
C GLU A 159 5.67 18.44 9.28
N LYS A 160 5.35 19.44 8.45
CA LYS A 160 4.00 19.59 7.85
C LYS A 160 4.00 19.02 6.43
N LEU A 161 3.65 17.75 6.32
CA LEU A 161 3.74 17.00 5.07
C LEU A 161 2.42 16.38 4.64
N ASN A 162 2.29 16.23 3.32
CA ASN A 162 1.20 15.49 2.68
C ASN A 162 1.74 14.15 2.15
N ASN A 163 2.16 13.28 3.07
CA ASN A 163 2.79 11.99 2.76
C ASN A 163 1.99 10.77 3.22
N TYR A 164 0.68 10.87 3.36
CA TYR A 164 -0.18 9.77 3.79
C TYR A 164 -0.66 8.91 2.60
N VAL A 165 -0.74 7.60 2.82
CA VAL A 165 -1.29 6.62 1.88
C VAL A 165 -2.20 5.63 2.62
N SER A 166 -3.31 5.26 1.98
CA SER A 166 -4.24 4.23 2.42
C SER A 166 -3.91 2.93 1.71
N PHE A 167 -3.52 1.90 2.47
CA PHE A 167 -3.15 0.58 1.96
C PHE A 167 -3.57 -0.51 2.95
N ALA A 168 -4.10 -1.64 2.45
CA ALA A 168 -4.58 -2.76 3.27
C ALA A 168 -5.57 -2.33 4.38
N GLY A 169 -6.46 -1.37 4.07
CA GLY A 169 -7.43 -0.83 5.02
C GLY A 169 -6.84 0.00 6.17
N LYS A 170 -5.56 0.37 6.08
CA LYS A 170 -4.82 1.13 7.11
C LYS A 170 -4.25 2.42 6.54
N THR A 171 -4.01 3.39 7.42
CA THR A 171 -3.30 4.62 7.08
C THR A 171 -1.81 4.47 7.36
N TRP A 172 -1.00 4.86 6.39
CA TRP A 172 0.46 4.82 6.44
C TRP A 172 1.03 6.18 6.06
N ARG A 173 2.25 6.46 6.52
CA ARG A 173 3.08 7.54 6.01
C ARG A 173 4.17 6.99 5.09
N ILE A 174 4.39 7.68 3.99
CA ILE A 174 5.48 7.42 3.07
C ILE A 174 6.76 8.01 3.67
N LEU A 175 7.74 7.15 3.94
CA LEU A 175 9.08 7.56 4.37
C LEU A 175 9.89 8.03 3.16
N LYS A 176 9.94 7.18 2.13
CA LYS A 176 10.68 7.43 0.90
C LYS A 176 10.21 6.58 -0.27
N ILE A 177 10.57 7.02 -1.47
CA ILE A 177 10.64 6.18 -2.66
C ILE A 177 12.08 5.70 -2.80
N THR A 178 12.29 4.39 -2.83
CA THR A 178 13.62 3.78 -2.92
C THR A 178 14.19 3.91 -4.34
N LYS A 179 15.48 3.57 -4.51
CA LYS A 179 16.15 3.53 -5.83
C LYS A 179 15.46 2.60 -6.82
N ASP A 180 14.83 1.54 -6.30
CA ASP A 180 14.11 0.54 -7.06
C ASP A 180 12.63 0.92 -7.28
N ASN A 181 12.28 2.18 -7.04
CA ASN A 181 10.92 2.75 -7.11
C ASN A 181 9.91 2.16 -6.14
N GLU A 182 10.34 1.48 -5.07
CA GLU A 182 9.41 0.98 -4.05
C GLU A 182 8.99 2.09 -3.11
N ILE A 183 7.77 1.97 -2.59
CA ILE A 183 7.21 2.93 -1.65
C ILE A 183 7.42 2.37 -0.25
N ARG A 184 8.38 2.95 0.50
CA ARG A 184 8.65 2.54 1.88
C ARG A 184 7.73 3.27 2.84
N LEU A 185 6.96 2.51 3.63
CA LEU A 185 5.87 3.00 4.46
C LEU A 185 6.12 2.71 5.93
N ILE A 186 5.66 3.61 6.81
CA ILE A 186 5.47 3.35 8.25
C ILE A 186 3.99 3.50 8.58
N GLN A 187 3.44 2.60 9.40
CA GLN A 187 2.03 2.66 9.78
C GLN A 187 1.75 3.83 10.73
N GLU A 188 0.65 4.56 10.49
CA GLU A 188 0.23 5.69 11.34
C GLU A 188 -0.41 5.22 12.65
N ASP A 189 -1.06 4.06 12.64
CA ASP A 189 -1.51 3.35 13.84
C ASP A 189 -0.44 2.39 14.37
N PHE A 190 -0.71 1.77 15.51
CA PHE A 190 0.17 0.82 16.16
C PHE A 190 -0.57 -0.46 16.56
N PHE A 191 0.17 -1.55 16.66
CA PHE A 191 -0.29 -2.79 17.28
C PHE A 191 -0.05 -2.76 18.79
N GLU A 192 -0.60 -3.75 19.49
CA GLU A 192 -0.48 -3.88 20.94
C GLU A 192 0.96 -3.80 21.44
N GLN A 193 1.10 -3.48 22.72
CA GLN A 193 2.40 -3.50 23.38
C GLN A 193 2.96 -4.93 23.41
N ARG A 194 4.21 -5.05 22.99
CA ARG A 194 5.00 -6.28 23.01
C ARG A 194 6.40 -5.97 23.52
N ASP A 195 7.05 -6.96 24.10
CA ASP A 195 8.49 -6.90 24.32
C ASP A 195 9.24 -7.11 23.01
N TRP A 196 10.42 -6.50 22.89
CA TRP A 196 11.27 -6.75 21.73
C TRP A 196 11.90 -8.14 21.82
N ASP A 197 12.37 -8.48 23.02
CA ASP A 197 12.77 -9.83 23.41
C ASP A 197 12.80 -9.96 24.94
N ASN A 198 12.40 -11.10 25.48
CA ASN A 198 12.37 -11.37 26.92
C ASN A 198 13.22 -12.60 27.33
N ARG A 199 14.09 -13.09 26.44
CA ARG A 199 14.92 -14.26 26.70
C ARG A 199 15.97 -13.96 27.77
N TYR A 200 16.48 -15.03 28.38
CA TYR A 200 17.59 -14.96 29.34
C TYR A 200 18.87 -14.53 28.62
N ASN A 201 19.44 -13.40 29.04
CA ASN A 201 20.70 -12.88 28.56
C ASN A 201 21.83 -13.38 29.47
N SER A 202 22.80 -14.11 28.90
CA SER A 202 23.92 -14.69 29.65
C SER A 202 24.89 -13.66 30.22
N ASP A 203 25.07 -12.53 29.53
CA ASP A 203 26.02 -11.49 29.93
C ASP A 203 25.47 -10.71 31.13
N ASN A 204 24.17 -10.41 31.08
CA ASN A 204 23.45 -9.71 32.15
C ASN A 204 22.90 -10.63 33.24
N LYS A 205 23.00 -11.95 33.06
CA LYS A 205 22.48 -13.00 33.94
C LYS A 205 21.02 -12.81 34.37
N SER A 206 20.20 -12.28 33.46
CA SER A 206 18.80 -11.91 33.71
C SER A 206 17.98 -12.03 32.43
N SER A 207 16.66 -12.12 32.55
CA SER A 207 15.73 -12.10 31.42
C SER A 207 15.52 -10.69 30.85
N SER A 208 16.61 -9.94 30.65
CA SER A 208 16.62 -8.58 30.08
C SER A 208 16.38 -8.54 28.57
N GLY A 209 16.33 -9.72 27.93
CA GLY A 209 16.27 -9.86 26.48
C GLY A 209 17.65 -9.86 25.83
N ILE A 210 17.71 -10.40 24.62
CA ILE A 210 18.89 -10.46 23.76
C ILE A 210 18.64 -9.48 22.61
N ASN A 211 19.54 -8.53 22.38
CA ASN A 211 19.39 -7.55 21.31
C ASN A 211 19.88 -8.06 19.95
N ASP A 212 19.40 -9.24 19.56
CA ASP A 212 19.64 -9.87 18.27
C ASP A 212 18.30 -10.17 17.59
N PHE A 213 18.07 -9.51 16.44
CA PHE A 213 16.78 -9.54 15.77
C PHE A 213 16.45 -10.93 15.26
N GLU A 214 17.43 -11.71 14.80
CA GLU A 214 17.19 -13.02 14.18
C GLU A 214 16.57 -14.03 15.14
N VAL A 215 16.81 -13.86 16.44
CA VAL A 215 16.31 -14.75 17.50
C VAL A 215 15.30 -14.06 18.41
N SER A 216 14.86 -12.86 18.07
CA SER A 216 14.01 -12.00 18.90
C SER A 216 12.54 -12.45 18.92
N ARG A 217 11.78 -12.04 19.95
CA ARG A 217 10.31 -12.19 19.96
C ARG A 217 9.65 -11.26 18.96
N ILE A 218 10.23 -10.10 18.73
CA ILE A 218 9.67 -9.14 17.78
C ILE A 218 9.65 -9.66 16.34
N LYS A 219 10.62 -10.50 15.95
CA LYS A 219 10.61 -11.17 14.64
C LYS A 219 9.43 -12.16 14.56
N ASP A 220 9.26 -12.99 15.59
CA ASP A 220 8.12 -13.92 15.71
C ASP A 220 6.78 -13.15 15.57
N ASP A 221 6.62 -12.01 16.26
CA ASP A 221 5.42 -11.16 16.19
C ASP A 221 5.17 -10.59 14.79
N LEU A 222 6.22 -10.13 14.09
CA LEU A 222 6.10 -9.60 12.72
C LEU A 222 5.65 -10.70 11.73
N GLU A 223 6.18 -11.91 11.87
CA GLU A 223 5.79 -13.06 11.06
C GLU A 223 4.33 -13.47 11.34
N GLU A 224 3.92 -13.49 12.60
CA GLU A 224 2.52 -13.76 12.99
C GLU A 224 1.57 -12.73 12.38
N ILE A 225 1.89 -11.43 12.50
CA ILE A 225 1.07 -10.33 11.96
C ILE A 225 0.91 -10.46 10.44
N TYR A 226 1.99 -10.80 9.70
CA TYR A 226 1.93 -10.96 8.25
C TYR A 226 1.13 -12.20 7.84
N ASN A 227 1.31 -13.31 8.54
CA ASN A 227 0.67 -14.58 8.20
C ASN A 227 -0.81 -14.62 8.61
N GLY A 228 -1.23 -13.79 9.57
CA GLY A 228 -2.63 -13.63 9.95
C GLY A 228 -3.47 -12.83 8.93
N ASP A 229 -4.63 -12.36 9.40
CA ASP A 229 -5.67 -11.71 8.57
C ASP A 229 -5.43 -10.20 8.34
N THR A 230 -4.27 -9.68 8.76
CA THR A 230 -3.93 -8.26 8.64
C THR A 230 -3.87 -7.78 7.18
N PHE A 231 -3.43 -8.66 6.28
CA PHE A 231 -3.23 -8.37 4.86
C PHE A 231 -3.96 -9.42 4.01
N SER A 232 -4.76 -8.97 3.05
CA SER A 232 -5.38 -9.87 2.08
C SER A 232 -4.34 -10.43 1.10
N ALA A 233 -4.71 -11.44 0.31
CA ALA A 233 -3.84 -11.99 -0.73
C ALA A 233 -3.39 -10.92 -1.75
N THR A 234 -4.27 -9.98 -2.11
CA THR A 234 -3.94 -8.90 -3.05
C THR A 234 -3.04 -7.83 -2.42
N ASP A 235 -3.15 -7.59 -1.10
CA ASP A 235 -2.21 -6.74 -0.37
C ASP A 235 -0.83 -7.39 -0.33
N LYS A 236 -0.76 -8.69 0.02
CA LYS A 236 0.49 -9.45 0.10
C LYS A 236 1.23 -9.48 -1.25
N ALA A 237 0.50 -9.59 -2.37
CA ALA A 237 1.06 -9.52 -3.72
C ALA A 237 1.72 -8.16 -4.06
N LYS A 238 1.35 -7.08 -3.36
CA LYS A 238 1.91 -5.73 -3.56
C LYS A 238 3.07 -5.42 -2.61
N ILE A 239 3.23 -6.18 -1.54
CA ILE A 239 4.32 -6.03 -0.58
C ILE A 239 5.59 -6.66 -1.18
N ILE A 240 6.71 -5.95 -1.04
CA ILE A 240 8.03 -6.40 -1.49
C ILE A 240 8.86 -6.81 -0.27
N PRO A 241 9.09 -8.11 -0.05
CA PRO A 241 9.97 -8.61 1.00
C PRO A 241 11.39 -8.04 0.87
N LYS A 242 12.02 -7.78 2.02
CA LYS A 242 13.39 -7.24 2.10
C LYS A 242 14.22 -8.00 3.11
N GLN A 243 15.49 -8.21 2.78
CA GLN A 243 16.49 -8.43 3.81
C GLN A 243 16.61 -7.14 4.64
N LEU A 244 16.16 -7.20 5.89
CA LEU A 244 16.11 -6.02 6.76
C LEU A 244 17.52 -5.70 7.27
N CYS A 245 17.86 -4.42 7.37
CA CYS A 245 19.14 -3.98 7.90
C CYS A 245 19.12 -3.98 9.44
N ILE A 246 19.77 -4.98 10.04
CA ILE A 246 19.72 -5.30 11.49
C ILE A 246 21.06 -5.03 12.20
N GLY A 247 22.01 -4.41 11.52
CA GLY A 247 23.27 -3.96 12.10
C GLY A 247 23.04 -3.05 13.31
N LYS A 248 23.81 -3.28 14.37
CA LYS A 248 23.74 -2.49 15.60
C LYS A 248 24.39 -1.13 15.41
N ARG A 249 23.94 -0.13 16.17
CA ARG A 249 24.43 1.26 16.09
C ARG A 249 24.81 1.80 17.47
N LYS A 250 25.81 2.68 17.53
CA LYS A 250 26.09 3.51 18.71
C LYS A 250 25.29 4.79 18.67
N ASP A 251 24.85 5.27 19.83
CA ASP A 251 24.10 6.52 19.92
C ASP A 251 24.89 7.78 19.52
N SER A 252 26.23 7.66 19.50
CA SER A 252 27.17 8.68 19.08
C SER A 252 27.46 8.69 17.58
N ASP A 253 27.01 7.67 16.82
CA ASP A 253 27.20 7.61 15.38
C ASP A 253 26.43 8.74 14.68
N THR A 254 27.10 9.44 13.75
CA THR A 254 26.56 10.62 13.09
C THR A 254 26.05 10.39 11.67
N ASN A 255 26.36 9.25 11.05
CA ASN A 255 25.89 8.94 9.71
C ASN A 255 24.39 8.64 9.73
N LYS A 256 23.64 9.17 8.75
CA LYS A 256 22.18 8.99 8.64
C LYS A 256 21.74 8.14 7.44
N ASP A 257 22.70 7.71 6.64
CA ASP A 257 22.50 7.03 5.35
C ASP A 257 22.10 5.54 5.47
N GLY A 258 21.96 5.02 6.69
CA GLY A 258 21.63 3.61 6.95
C GLY A 258 22.78 2.65 6.73
N SER A 259 23.99 3.13 6.39
CA SER A 259 25.14 2.26 6.13
C SER A 259 25.56 1.47 7.36
N THR A 260 25.34 1.98 8.57
CA THR A 260 25.63 1.29 9.84
C THR A 260 24.69 0.12 10.05
N GLU A 261 23.38 0.37 9.95
CA GLU A 261 22.33 -0.64 10.07
C GLU A 261 22.47 -1.70 8.98
N CYS A 262 22.83 -1.32 7.75
CA CYS A 262 22.90 -2.25 6.63
C CYS A 262 24.22 -3.03 6.53
N LYS A 263 25.14 -2.90 7.50
CA LYS A 263 26.34 -3.78 7.60
C LYS A 263 25.98 -5.24 7.79
N THR A 264 24.88 -5.48 8.51
CA THR A 264 24.32 -6.80 8.72
C THR A 264 22.88 -6.78 8.26
N LYS A 265 22.48 -7.79 7.50
CA LYS A 265 21.10 -7.96 7.06
C LYS A 265 20.55 -9.27 7.59
N THR A 266 19.23 -9.37 7.63
CA THR A 266 18.58 -10.65 7.91
C THR A 266 18.96 -11.70 6.88
N GLN A 267 19.01 -12.95 7.32
CA GLN A 267 19.26 -14.10 6.44
C GLN A 267 18.14 -14.24 5.41
N GLU A 268 16.90 -14.06 5.87
CA GLU A 268 15.69 -14.18 5.08
C GLU A 268 15.17 -12.82 4.60
N TYR A 269 14.36 -12.85 3.54
CA TYR A 269 13.60 -11.71 3.08
C TYR A 269 12.29 -11.63 3.86
N LEU A 270 12.09 -10.56 4.61
CA LEU A 270 10.91 -10.36 5.45
C LEU A 270 9.98 -9.30 4.82
N PRO A 271 8.66 -9.54 4.78
CA PRO A 271 7.69 -8.60 4.22
C PRO A 271 7.42 -7.41 5.15
N LEU A 272 7.59 -7.61 6.45
CA LEU A 272 7.40 -6.61 7.49
C LEU A 272 8.68 -6.39 8.27
N GLY A 273 8.87 -5.17 8.74
CA GLY A 273 9.94 -4.78 9.65
C GLY A 273 9.49 -3.65 10.56
N LEU A 274 10.47 -3.01 11.20
CA LEU A 274 10.28 -1.80 11.99
C LEU A 274 11.12 -0.67 11.40
N LEU A 275 10.89 0.56 11.88
CA LEU A 275 11.71 1.71 11.52
C LEU A 275 13.16 1.46 11.91
N GLN A 276 14.12 1.72 11.03
CA GLN A 276 15.53 1.76 11.43
C GLN A 276 15.80 3.09 12.14
N VAL A 277 16.59 3.08 13.21
CA VAL A 277 16.73 4.28 14.05
C VAL A 277 17.39 5.46 13.30
N ASN A 278 18.22 5.21 12.28
CA ASN A 278 18.74 6.28 11.41
C ASN A 278 17.63 6.98 10.60
N GLU A 279 16.57 6.26 10.23
CA GLU A 279 15.44 6.82 9.47
C GLU A 279 14.66 7.86 10.29
N TYR A 280 14.74 7.82 11.62
CA TYR A 280 14.21 8.88 12.47
C TYR A 280 15.00 10.19 12.35
N LEU A 281 16.30 10.15 12.04
CA LEU A 281 17.17 11.33 11.96
C LEU A 281 17.06 12.12 10.64
N VAL A 282 16.59 11.45 9.59
CA VAL A 282 16.58 12.00 8.22
C VAL A 282 15.50 13.08 8.02
N PRO A 283 14.27 12.93 8.56
CA PRO A 283 13.22 13.92 8.35
C PRO A 283 13.55 15.30 8.91
N SER A 284 14.34 15.41 9.99
CA SER A 284 14.67 16.70 10.58
C SER A 284 15.37 17.62 9.57
N LEU A 285 14.90 18.86 9.50
CA LEU A 285 15.52 19.94 8.72
C LEU A 285 16.52 20.77 9.55
N ASP A 286 16.65 20.50 10.85
CA ASP A 286 17.59 21.20 11.71
C ASP A 286 19.01 20.67 11.49
N ASN A 287 19.92 21.56 11.07
CA ASN A 287 21.32 21.22 10.84
C ASN A 287 22.05 20.73 12.10
N GLY A 288 21.53 21.06 13.28
CA GLY A 288 22.01 20.54 14.55
C GLY A 288 21.63 19.08 14.79
N CYS A 289 20.69 18.49 14.05
CA CYS A 289 20.39 17.07 14.18
C CYS A 289 21.56 16.23 13.65
N THR A 290 22.47 15.79 14.51
CA THR A 290 23.69 15.07 14.08
C THR A 290 23.74 13.62 14.52
N SER A 291 23.13 13.26 15.65
CA SER A 291 23.16 11.91 16.22
C SER A 291 21.90 11.59 17.01
N LEU A 292 21.74 10.33 17.46
CA LEU A 292 20.56 9.86 18.20
C LEU A 292 20.27 10.66 19.48
N LYS A 293 21.32 11.18 20.14
CA LYS A 293 21.20 11.98 21.37
C LYS A 293 20.88 13.45 21.15
N THR A 294 20.90 13.91 19.90
CA THR A 294 20.83 15.35 19.63
C THR A 294 19.39 15.83 19.60
N ARG A 295 19.02 16.72 20.53
CA ARG A 295 17.62 17.18 20.69
C ARG A 295 17.06 17.86 19.46
N GLN A 296 17.91 18.52 18.68
CA GLN A 296 17.54 19.18 17.41
C GLN A 296 16.89 18.21 16.42
N CYS A 297 17.09 16.89 16.57
CA CYS A 297 16.41 15.90 15.73
C CYS A 297 14.89 15.85 15.91
N THR A 298 14.34 16.43 16.99
CA THR A 298 12.88 16.60 17.12
C THR A 298 12.35 17.78 16.30
N ASN A 299 13.22 18.74 15.94
CA ASN A 299 12.80 19.93 15.22
C ASN A 299 12.51 19.58 13.77
N TYR A 300 11.35 20.05 13.27
CA TYR A 300 10.92 19.88 11.89
C TYR A 300 10.93 18.41 11.45
N ASN A 301 10.39 17.52 12.29
CA ASN A 301 10.43 16.08 12.09
C ASN A 301 9.02 15.49 12.22
N TYR A 302 8.45 15.02 11.12
CA TYR A 302 7.09 14.47 11.12
C TYR A 302 6.95 13.13 11.87
N LEU A 303 8.07 12.46 12.20
CA LEU A 303 8.09 11.25 13.05
C LEU A 303 8.16 11.60 14.55
N TYR A 304 8.37 12.88 14.88
CA TYR A 304 8.19 13.36 16.24
C TYR A 304 6.70 13.50 16.58
N GLY A 305 6.34 13.24 17.83
CA GLY A 305 4.98 13.48 18.33
C GLY A 305 4.00 12.31 18.19
N TYR A 306 4.47 11.10 17.86
CA TYR A 306 3.65 9.90 18.03
C TYR A 306 3.24 9.73 19.51
N GLU A 307 1.95 9.46 19.75
CA GLU A 307 1.37 9.40 21.10
C GLU A 307 1.95 8.30 22.00
N ARG A 308 2.45 7.22 21.38
CA ARG A 308 3.05 6.07 22.05
C ARG A 308 4.47 5.92 21.54
N SER A 309 5.35 5.63 22.48
CA SER A 309 6.67 5.15 22.13
C SER A 309 6.58 3.83 21.40
N PHE A 310 7.47 3.58 20.44
CA PHE A 310 7.44 2.40 19.59
C PHE A 310 8.83 1.82 19.34
N TRP A 311 8.87 0.50 19.12
CA TRP A 311 10.12 -0.20 18.83
C TRP A 311 10.73 0.18 17.49
N THR A 312 12.06 0.23 17.46
CA THR A 312 12.82 0.26 16.20
C THR A 312 13.42 -1.12 15.91
N LEU A 313 13.90 -1.30 14.69
CA LEU A 313 14.65 -2.48 14.28
C LEU A 313 16.07 -2.51 14.88
N THR A 314 16.62 -1.33 15.19
CA THR A 314 18.05 -1.16 15.45
C THR A 314 18.40 -1.46 16.90
N ALA A 315 19.28 -2.42 17.12
CA ALA A 315 19.86 -2.72 18.43
C ALA A 315 21.01 -1.77 18.79
N ASP A 316 21.23 -1.57 20.10
CA ASP A 316 22.36 -0.81 20.63
C ASP A 316 23.66 -1.64 20.51
N MET A 317 24.69 -1.07 19.88
CA MET A 317 25.97 -1.74 19.71
C MET A 317 26.74 -1.92 21.03
N ASP A 318 26.56 -1.00 21.99
CA ASP A 318 27.33 -0.99 23.23
C ASP A 318 26.62 -1.78 24.36
N SER A 319 25.55 -2.52 24.04
CA SER A 319 24.79 -3.38 24.95
C SER A 319 24.50 -4.74 24.29
N THR A 320 24.27 -5.77 25.11
CA THR A 320 23.80 -7.09 24.63
C THR A 320 22.30 -7.32 24.88
N SER A 321 21.64 -6.41 25.59
CA SER A 321 20.21 -6.48 25.91
C SER A 321 19.40 -5.30 25.45
N ASN A 322 20.04 -4.20 25.03
CA ASN A 322 19.32 -2.98 24.72
C ASN A 322 19.06 -2.81 23.22
N VAL A 323 17.90 -2.22 22.95
CA VAL A 323 17.43 -1.88 21.61
C VAL A 323 16.93 -0.45 21.63
N TYR A 324 17.03 0.24 20.49
CA TYR A 324 16.46 1.57 20.38
C TYR A 324 14.93 1.52 20.23
N TYR A 325 14.26 2.41 20.94
CA TYR A 325 12.85 2.73 20.73
C TYR A 325 12.72 4.26 20.59
N ILE A 326 11.64 4.72 19.95
CA ILE A 326 11.38 6.14 19.79
C ILE A 326 10.45 6.59 20.90
N ASP A 327 10.91 7.50 21.75
CA ASP A 327 10.11 8.17 22.79
C ASP A 327 10.46 9.65 22.79
N TYR A 328 9.75 10.39 21.94
CA TYR A 328 10.13 11.73 21.45
C TYR A 328 11.46 11.73 20.68
N LEU A 329 12.55 11.22 21.28
CA LEU A 329 13.86 10.96 20.68
C LEU A 329 14.19 9.47 20.76
N PRO A 330 15.13 8.97 19.95
CA PRO A 330 15.66 7.63 20.12
C PRO A 330 16.28 7.42 21.51
N GLN A 331 15.87 6.37 22.21
CA GLN A 331 16.38 5.98 23.52
C GLN A 331 16.80 4.50 23.48
N SER A 332 17.87 4.15 24.18
CA SER A 332 18.33 2.76 24.36
C SER A 332 17.74 2.19 25.65
N ILE A 333 17.05 1.05 25.55
CA ILE A 333 16.37 0.41 26.69
C ILE A 333 16.42 -1.11 26.58
N GLU A 334 16.29 -1.82 27.71
CA GLU A 334 16.24 -3.29 27.75
C GLU A 334 15.13 -3.82 26.83
N ALA A 335 15.46 -4.81 26.01
CA ALA A 335 14.57 -5.44 25.03
C ALA A 335 13.32 -6.06 25.67
N ARG A 336 13.38 -6.46 26.95
CA ARG A 336 12.23 -7.00 27.71
C ARG A 336 11.16 -5.96 28.05
N THR A 337 11.43 -4.69 27.83
CA THR A 337 10.47 -3.61 28.11
C THR A 337 9.27 -3.75 27.18
N TYR A 338 8.13 -3.12 27.49
CA TYR A 338 6.99 -3.08 26.59
C TYR A 338 6.94 -1.77 25.81
N SER A 339 6.77 -1.86 24.50
CA SER A 339 6.49 -0.73 23.61
C SER A 339 5.61 -1.19 22.46
N VAL A 340 5.03 -0.26 21.71
CA VAL A 340 4.11 -0.61 20.62
C VAL A 340 4.87 -0.98 19.35
N ILE A 341 4.24 -1.79 18.50
CA ILE A 341 4.75 -2.13 17.17
C ILE A 341 4.16 -1.17 16.14
N ARG A 342 5.02 -0.50 15.38
CA ARG A 342 4.65 0.25 14.17
C ARG A 342 5.29 -0.42 12.97
N LEU A 343 4.46 -1.03 12.13
CA LEU A 343 4.94 -1.76 10.98
C LEU A 343 5.62 -0.84 9.98
N VAL A 344 6.71 -1.35 9.40
CA VAL A 344 7.35 -0.79 8.23
C VAL A 344 7.39 -1.83 7.13
N LEU A 345 7.00 -1.45 5.92
CA LEU A 345 7.00 -2.33 4.76
C LEU A 345 7.33 -1.57 3.48
N ASN A 346 7.63 -2.30 2.42
CA ASN A 346 7.84 -1.76 1.08
C ASN A 346 6.69 -2.21 0.17
N VAL A 347 6.04 -1.28 -0.51
CA VAL A 347 5.03 -1.55 -1.55
C VAL A 347 5.66 -1.40 -2.92
N SER A 348 5.26 -2.26 -3.87
CA SER A 348 5.69 -2.21 -5.26
C SER A 348 5.50 -0.81 -5.87
N GLY A 349 6.48 -0.37 -6.66
CA GLY A 349 6.40 0.87 -7.42
C GLY A 349 5.37 0.83 -8.55
N GLU A 350 4.84 -0.35 -8.87
CA GLU A 350 3.88 -0.55 -9.96
C GLU A 350 2.44 -0.20 -9.60
N VAL A 351 2.11 0.09 -8.33
CA VAL A 351 0.73 0.41 -7.94
C VAL A 351 0.20 1.69 -8.61
N ASN A 352 -1.10 1.71 -8.91
CA ASN A 352 -1.76 2.88 -9.46
C ASN A 352 -2.15 3.87 -8.36
N TYR A 353 -2.14 5.15 -8.70
CA TYR A 353 -2.82 6.19 -7.97
C TYR A 353 -4.29 6.22 -8.39
N LYS A 354 -5.20 6.07 -7.42
CA LYS A 354 -6.64 6.23 -7.65
C LYS A 354 -7.13 7.64 -7.29
N LYS A 355 -6.85 8.10 -6.07
CA LYS A 355 -7.30 9.41 -5.56
C LYS A 355 -6.48 9.88 -4.36
N GLY A 356 -6.80 11.06 -3.85
CA GLY A 356 -6.19 11.65 -2.66
C GLY A 356 -5.10 12.67 -2.98
N ASN A 357 -4.78 13.51 -2.00
CA ASN A 357 -3.72 14.51 -2.12
C ASN A 357 -2.57 14.27 -1.13
N GLY A 358 -2.62 13.16 -0.38
CA GLY A 358 -1.60 12.77 0.58
C GLY A 358 -1.75 13.43 1.95
N THR A 359 -2.80 14.23 2.20
CA THR A 359 -3.16 14.69 3.56
C THR A 359 -3.70 13.53 4.40
N LEU A 360 -3.76 13.69 5.71
CA LEU A 360 -4.36 12.67 6.60
C LEU A 360 -5.85 12.46 6.31
N GLU A 361 -6.57 13.54 5.96
CA GLU A 361 -8.00 13.52 5.63
C GLU A 361 -8.27 12.96 4.22
N SER A 362 -7.28 13.08 3.32
CA SER A 362 -7.36 12.59 1.94
C SER A 362 -6.05 11.90 1.54
N PRO A 363 -5.74 10.74 2.16
CA PRO A 363 -4.51 10.02 1.87
C PRO A 363 -4.52 9.54 0.42
N TYR A 364 -3.34 9.34 -0.15
CA TYR A 364 -3.23 8.66 -1.44
C TYR A 364 -3.88 7.28 -1.34
N VAL A 365 -4.77 6.95 -2.28
CA VAL A 365 -5.38 5.62 -2.36
C VAL A 365 -4.74 4.87 -3.52
N ILE A 366 -4.23 3.68 -3.23
CA ILE A 366 -3.73 2.75 -4.24
C ILE A 366 -4.76 1.69 -4.55
N ASP A 367 -4.69 1.16 -5.77
CA ASP A 367 -5.49 0.03 -6.23
C ASP A 367 -4.96 -1.30 -5.72
#